data_AF-A0AAJ2BYV5-F1
#
_entry.id   AF-A0AAJ2BYV5-F1
#
_cell.length_a   1.000
_cell.length_b   1.000
_cell.length_c   1.000
_cell.angle_alpha   90.00
_cell.angle_beta   90.00
_cell.angle_gamma   90.00
#
_symmetry.space_group_name_H-M   'P 1'
#
loop_
_entity.id
_entity.type
_entity.pdbx_description
1 polymer ?
#
loop_
_entity_poly.entity_id
_entity_poly.type
_entity_poly.pdbx_seq_one_letter_code
_entity_poly.pdbx_strand_id
1 'polypeptide(L)' 'MDPKSMPAFPASYYTDDGEFAKRDGMTLRDYFAAKVMQSAITGAVLPGLADDLMPQETVIALQQVSKAAYRVADAMLAAR' A
#
# COMPACT_ATOMS: atom_id res chain seq x y z
N MET A 1 14.71 3.21 13.66
CA MET A 1 13.35 2.78 13.22
C MET A 1 13.44 2.54 11.72
N ASP A 2 12.99 1.40 11.20
CA ASP A 2 12.97 1.16 9.75
C ASP A 2 12.01 2.20 9.11
N PRO A 3 12.47 3.03 8.14
CA PRO A 3 11.60 3.98 7.44
C PRO A 3 10.36 3.34 6.84
N LYS A 4 10.44 2.05 6.47
CA LYS A 4 9.32 1.28 5.92
C LYS A 4 8.25 0.95 6.96
N SER A 5 8.57 1.00 8.25
CA SER A 5 7.66 0.72 9.36
C SER A 5 7.09 1.98 10.01
N MET A 6 7.38 3.18 9.45
CA MET A 6 6.79 4.42 9.93
C MET A 6 5.31 4.48 9.56
N PRO A 7 4.42 4.93 10.46
CA PRO A 7 3.00 5.07 10.15
C PRO A 7 2.80 6.16 9.07
N ALA A 8 1.89 5.90 8.12
CA ALA A 8 1.58 6.85 7.04
C ALA A 8 0.88 8.12 7.57
N PHE A 9 0.10 7.97 8.64
CA PHE A 9 -0.66 9.04 9.27
C PHE A 9 -0.40 9.04 10.78
N PRO A 10 -0.59 10.17 11.48
CA PRO A 10 -0.46 10.22 12.93
C PRO A 10 -1.37 9.19 13.60
N ALA A 11 -0.77 8.27 14.35
CA ALA A 11 -1.48 7.31 15.18
C ALA A 11 -1.32 7.75 16.64
N SER A 12 -2.21 8.64 17.08
CA SER A 12 -2.25 9.09 18.47
C SER A 12 -3.68 8.94 18.97
N TYR A 13 -3.91 7.90 19.78
CA TYR A 13 -5.06 7.82 20.66
C TYR A 13 -4.55 7.34 22.02
N TYR A 14 -5.10 7.91 23.07
CA TYR A 14 -4.90 7.40 24.43
C TYR A 14 -5.83 6.20 24.60
N THR A 15 -5.34 5.12 25.19
CA THR A 15 -6.24 4.09 25.74
C THR A 15 -7.04 4.71 26.87
N ASP A 16 -8.14 4.06 27.28
CA ASP A 16 -8.93 4.48 28.45
C ASP A 16 -8.07 4.54 29.73
N ASP A 17 -6.94 3.82 29.74
CA ASP A 17 -5.95 3.79 30.82
C ASP A 17 -4.85 4.86 30.69
N GLY A 18 -4.94 5.76 29.70
CA GLY A 18 -3.98 6.85 29.47
C GLY A 18 -2.66 6.40 28.83
N GLU A 19 -2.55 5.14 28.40
CA GLU A 19 -1.36 4.63 27.72
C GLU A 19 -1.36 4.98 26.23
N PHE A 20 -0.17 5.23 25.68
CA PHE A 20 0.01 5.49 24.26
C PHE A 20 0.01 4.15 23.50
N ALA A 21 -1.16 3.69 23.06
CA ALA A 21 -1.25 2.50 22.24
C ALA A 21 -0.92 2.83 20.78
N LYS A 22 0.09 2.16 20.23
CA LYS A 22 0.32 2.16 18.77
C LYS A 22 -0.80 1.38 18.10
N ARG A 23 -1.64 2.04 17.32
CA ARG A 23 -2.40 1.34 16.27
C ARG A 23 -1.47 1.10 15.10
N ASP A 24 -1.25 -0.16 14.78
CA ASP A 24 -0.58 -0.58 13.55
C ASP A 24 -1.50 -0.26 12.36
N GLY A 25 -1.48 1.01 11.96
CA GLY A 25 -2.12 1.48 10.72
C GLY A 25 -1.25 1.17 9.50
N MET A 26 -1.67 1.68 8.35
CA MET A 26 -0.90 1.59 7.12
C MET A 26 0.48 2.26 7.29
N THR A 27 1.54 1.61 6.84
CA THR A 27 2.88 2.22 6.83
C THR A 27 2.98 3.26 5.72
N LEU A 28 3.92 4.20 5.84
CA LEU A 28 4.18 5.21 4.80
C LEU A 28 4.56 4.53 3.45
N ARG A 29 5.24 3.38 3.53
CA ARG A 29 5.54 2.55 2.36
C ARG A 29 4.28 2.02 1.69
N ASP A 30 3.37 1.46 2.47
CA ASP A 30 2.11 0.92 1.97
C ASP A 30 1.24 2.02 1.38
N TYR A 31 1.25 3.22 1.97
CA TYR A 31 0.55 4.38 1.44
C TYR A 31 1.07 4.81 0.06
N PHE A 32 2.39 4.92 -0.10
CA PHE A 32 2.99 5.22 -1.41
C PHE A 32 2.69 4.12 -2.44
N ALA A 33 2.82 2.85 -2.06
CA ALA A 33 2.48 1.74 -2.93
C ALA A 33 1.00 1.80 -3.36
N ALA A 34 0.08 2.04 -2.42
CA ALA A 34 -1.34 2.16 -2.71
C ALA A 34 -1.65 3.30 -3.69
N LYS A 35 -0.97 4.45 -3.58
CA LYS A 35 -1.13 5.55 -4.54
C LYS A 35 -0.68 5.19 -5.95
N VAL A 36 0.42 4.44 -6.08
CA VAL A 36 0.88 3.96 -7.38
C VAL A 36 -0.11 2.93 -7.95
N MET A 37 -0.58 1.99 -7.13
CA MET A 37 -1.58 1.00 -7.56
C MET A 37 -2.89 1.67 -7.97
N GLN A 38 -3.35 2.68 -7.22
CA GLN A 38 -4.54 3.47 -7.58
C GLN A 38 -4.38 4.06 -8.99
N SER A 39 -3.26 4.74 -9.26
CA SER A 39 -3.00 5.31 -10.58
C SER A 39 -2.91 4.25 -11.68
N ALA A 40 -2.29 3.10 -11.39
CA ALA A 40 -2.12 2.03 -12.37
C ALA A 40 -3.45 1.35 -12.73
N ILE A 41 -4.31 1.11 -11.73
CA ILE A 41 -5.59 0.42 -11.91
C ILE A 41 -6.61 1.34 -12.57
N THR A 42 -6.70 2.62 -12.17
CA THR A 42 -7.67 3.57 -12.75
C THR A 42 -7.47 3.80 -14.25
N GLY A 43 -6.25 3.56 -14.77
CA GLY A 43 -5.96 3.64 -16.21
C GLY A 43 -5.99 2.30 -16.97
N ALA A 44 -6.15 1.16 -16.28
CA ALA A 44 -6.03 -0.16 -16.89
C ALA A 44 -7.40 -0.84 -17.07
N VAL A 45 -7.68 -1.32 -18.28
CA VAL A 45 -8.78 -2.27 -18.52
C VAL A 45 -8.24 -3.68 -18.24
N LEU A 46 -8.50 -4.19 -17.03
CA LEU A 46 -8.11 -5.53 -16.62
C LEU A 46 -9.34 -6.47 -16.72
N PRO A 47 -9.34 -7.44 -17.65
CA PRO A 47 -10.44 -8.39 -17.79
C PRO A 47 -10.70 -9.17 -16.50
N GLY A 48 -11.96 -9.25 -16.10
CA GLY A 48 -12.41 -10.05 -14.95
C GLY A 48 -11.93 -9.55 -13.59
N LEU A 49 -11.46 -8.30 -13.47
CA LEU A 49 -11.00 -7.74 -12.19
C LEU A 49 -12.10 -7.70 -11.10
N ALA A 50 -13.37 -7.62 -11.51
CA ALA A 50 -14.53 -7.61 -10.62
C ALA A 50 -15.24 -8.97 -10.52
N ASP A 51 -14.72 -10.01 -11.18
CA ASP A 51 -15.32 -11.32 -11.23
C ASP A 51 -14.73 -12.23 -10.15
N ASP A 52 -15.54 -13.12 -9.58
CA ASP A 52 -15.07 -14.10 -8.57
C ASP A 52 -13.98 -15.04 -9.10
N LEU A 53 -13.91 -15.20 -10.43
CA LEU A 53 -12.93 -16.00 -11.15
C LEU A 53 -12.11 -15.10 -12.07
N MET A 54 -11.09 -14.45 -11.50
CA MET A 54 -10.14 -13.67 -12.27
C MET A 54 -9.29 -14.57 -13.20
N PRO A 55 -9.13 -14.21 -14.49
CA PRO A 55 -8.19 -14.89 -15.38
C PRO A 55 -6.76 -14.88 -14.82
N GLN A 56 -5.99 -15.94 -15.08
CA GLN A 56 -4.61 -16.07 -14.62
C GLN A 56 -3.73 -14.90 -15.07
N GLU A 57 -3.94 -14.41 -16.30
CA GLU A 57 -3.26 -13.23 -16.84
C GLU A 57 -3.49 -11.99 -15.97
N THR A 58 -4.73 -11.79 -15.52
CA THR A 58 -5.12 -10.66 -14.67
C THR A 58 -4.45 -10.75 -13.30
N VAL A 59 -4.39 -11.96 -12.72
CA VAL A 59 -3.66 -12.21 -11.45
C VAL A 59 -2.18 -11.87 -11.61
N ILE A 60 -1.55 -12.33 -12.69
CA ILE A 60 -0.13 -12.04 -12.98
C ILE A 60 0.08 -10.53 -13.14
N ALA A 61 -0.78 -9.84 -13.90
CA ALA A 61 -0.69 -8.40 -14.09
C ALA A 61 -0.75 -7.64 -12.76
N LEU A 62 -1.69 -7.96 -11.87
CA LEU A 62 -1.80 -7.34 -10.55
C LEU A 62 -0.58 -7.61 -9.66
N GLN A 63 0.00 -8.82 -9.72
CA GLN A 63 1.24 -9.12 -9.00
C GLN A 63 2.41 -8.26 -9.48
N GLN A 64 2.52 -8.03 -10.80
CA GLN A 64 3.57 -7.18 -11.35
C GLN A 64 3.36 -5.71 -10.98
N VAL A 65 2.12 -5.21 -11.08
CA VAL A 65 1.76 -3.85 -10.63
C VAL A 65 2.08 -3.68 -9.15
N SER A 66 1.77 -4.67 -8.32
CA SER A 66 2.06 -4.63 -6.88
C SER A 66 3.56 -4.53 -6.61
N LYS A 67 4.38 -5.35 -7.28
CA LYS A 67 5.85 -5.30 -7.16
C LYS A 67 6.42 -3.97 -7.61
N ALA A 68 5.93 -3.43 -8.73
CA ALA A 68 6.37 -2.14 -9.26
C ALA A 68 6.01 -1.00 -8.29
N ALA A 69 4.79 -0.99 -7.76
CA ALA A 69 4.34 -0.01 -6.78
C ALA A 69 5.23 0.03 -5.52
N TYR A 70 5.60 -1.13 -4.98
CA TYR A 70 6.51 -1.17 -3.82
C TYR A 70 7.94 -0.73 -4.14
N ARG A 71 8.43 -0.93 -5.38
CA ARG A 71 9.73 -0.38 -5.80
C ARG A 71 9.69 1.15 -5.87
N VAL A 72 8.60 1.72 -6.39
CA VAL A 72 8.40 3.18 -6.40
C VAL A 72 8.30 3.71 -4.97
N ALA A 73 7.55 3.04 -4.09
CA ALA A 73 7.47 3.41 -2.68
C ALA A 73 8.84 3.41 -1.98
N ASP A 74 9.66 2.38 -2.23
CA ASP A 74 11.02 2.29 -1.70
C ASP A 74 11.91 3.44 -2.23
N ALA A 75 11.76 3.83 -3.51
CA ALA A 75 12.47 4.98 -4.07
C ALA A 75 12.02 6.32 -3.45
N MET A 76 10.73 6.50 -3.20
CA MET A 76 10.19 7.70 -2.55
C MET A 76 10.67 7.83 -1.10
N LEU A 77 10.80 6.71 -0.38
CA LEU A 77 11.36 6.69 0.97
C LEU A 77 12.87 7.00 0.97
N ALA A 78 13.61 6.54 -0.03
CA ALA A 78 15.04 6.82 -0.15
C ALA A 78 15.36 8.28 -0.52
N ALA A 79 14.44 8.98 -1.19
CA ALA A 79 14.59 10.38 -1.59
C ALA A 79 14.24 11.40 -0.48
N ARG A 80 13.87 10.93 0.70
CA ARG A 80 13.49 11.74 1.87
C ARG A 80 14.66 11.95 2.82
#